data_AF-A0A2V7K3B0-F1
#
_entry.id   AF-A0A2V7K3B0-F1
#
_cell.length_a   1.000
_cell.length_b   1.000
_cell.length_c   1.000
_cell.angle_alpha   90.00
_cell.angle_beta   90.00
_cell.angle_gamma   90.00
#
_symmetry.space_group_name_H-M   'P 1'
#
loop_
_entity.id
_entity.type
_entity.pdbx_description
1 polymer ?
#
loop_
_entity_poly.entity_id
_entity_poly.type
_entity_poly.pdbx_seq_one_letter_code
_entity_poly.pdbx_strand_id
1 'polypeptide(L)'
;MRAVIITALAGAFALAACRSDRPAGPLPPPQFAHVQDLDGTPDLIVDAKRLADSWVVYDQTFLATTCSVIEGGVTAGDHRVLRFTVSTPNIGDADVFIGDPNVHVAAGDGLFEFATCHNHYHFRHYATYQLISASDGHLWRSAKRGFCMIDVTPWQSDGGVGSWVYHSCGRVGIPGNQGISVGYADTYFKFLGGQYFVLDGGDGQASIPPGQYLIRITVNPPFTAAAGEACPHVDPHGFCHQLLESNYDNNVGEVLITIPDRTGKTGFGPGAGTITNDELIDDENRPDKT
;
A
#
# COMPACT_ATOMS: atom_id res chain seq x y z
N MET A 1 -20.08 -71.15 -49.46
CA MET A 1 -19.27 -70.84 -48.26
C MET A 1 -18.18 -69.87 -48.68
N ARG A 2 -18.29 -68.59 -48.32
CA ARG A 2 -17.24 -67.59 -48.57
C ARG A 2 -17.09 -66.75 -47.30
N ALA A 3 -15.88 -66.76 -46.78
CA ALA A 3 -15.48 -66.18 -45.51
C ALA A 3 -15.60 -64.65 -45.53
N VAL A 4 -16.13 -64.09 -44.44
CA VAL A 4 -16.14 -62.65 -44.18
C VAL A 4 -14.82 -62.30 -43.49
N ILE A 5 -13.98 -61.50 -44.15
CA ILE A 5 -12.78 -60.91 -43.56
C ILE A 5 -13.21 -59.57 -42.97
N ILE A 6 -13.14 -59.45 -41.64
CA ILE A 6 -13.41 -58.19 -40.94
C ILE A 6 -12.10 -57.40 -40.90
N THR A 7 -12.01 -56.34 -41.69
CA THR A 7 -10.91 -55.36 -41.64
C THR A 7 -11.16 -54.40 -40.47
N ALA A 8 -10.34 -54.48 -39.43
CA ALA A 8 -10.35 -53.51 -38.34
C ALA A 8 -9.74 -52.18 -38.82
N LEU A 9 -10.55 -51.11 -38.89
CA LEU A 9 -10.02 -49.76 -39.04
C LEU A 9 -9.50 -49.28 -37.67
N ALA A 10 -8.18 -49.14 -37.56
CA ALA A 10 -7.56 -48.38 -36.48
C ALA A 10 -7.77 -46.88 -36.76
N GLY A 11 -8.70 -46.25 -36.04
CA GLY A 11 -8.89 -44.80 -36.05
C GLY A 11 -7.72 -44.13 -35.33
N ALA A 12 -6.89 -43.40 -36.07
CA ALA A 12 -5.89 -42.51 -35.49
C ALA A 12 -6.62 -41.29 -34.89
N PHE A 13 -6.77 -41.26 -33.57
CA PHE A 13 -7.14 -40.05 -32.84
C PHE A 13 -5.92 -39.12 -32.81
N ALA A 14 -5.91 -38.10 -33.67
CA ALA A 14 -5.01 -36.98 -33.51
C ALA A 14 -5.46 -36.16 -32.28
N LEU A 15 -4.73 -36.25 -31.17
CA LEU A 15 -4.83 -35.26 -30.12
C LEU A 15 -4.34 -33.92 -30.67
N ALA A 16 -5.29 -33.05 -31.03
CA ALA A 16 -5.00 -31.63 -31.20
C ALA A 16 -4.62 -31.07 -29.83
N ALA A 17 -3.32 -31.04 -29.52
CA ALA A 17 -2.81 -30.26 -28.41
C ALA A 17 -3.05 -28.78 -28.76
N CYS A 18 -4.03 -28.16 -28.11
CA CYS A 18 -4.18 -26.71 -28.12
C CYS A 18 -2.92 -26.11 -27.47
N ARG A 19 -1.92 -25.77 -28.29
CA ARG A 19 -0.87 -24.84 -27.87
C ARG A 19 -1.54 -23.48 -27.76
N SER A 20 -1.65 -22.97 -26.54
CA SER A 20 -1.91 -21.56 -26.32
C SER A 20 -0.65 -20.81 -26.71
N ASP A 21 -0.49 -20.56 -28.01
CA ASP A 21 0.48 -19.60 -28.51
C ASP A 21 -0.06 -18.20 -28.16
N ARG A 22 0.04 -17.81 -26.89
CA ARG A 22 0.05 -16.38 -26.54
C ARG A 22 1.42 -15.85 -26.95
N PRO A 23 1.51 -14.91 -27.91
CA PRO A 23 2.78 -14.27 -28.17
C PRO A 23 3.25 -13.58 -26.89
N ALA A 24 4.46 -13.92 -26.43
CA ALA A 24 5.17 -13.20 -25.38
C ALA A 24 5.66 -11.86 -25.94
N GLY A 25 4.72 -11.00 -26.32
CA GLY A 25 4.98 -9.59 -26.61
C GLY A 25 5.09 -8.82 -25.30
N PRO A 26 5.78 -7.66 -25.30
CA PRO A 26 5.70 -6.72 -24.18
C PRO A 26 4.23 -6.42 -23.89
N LEU A 27 3.84 -6.43 -22.61
CA LEU A 27 2.51 -5.95 -22.23
C LEU A 27 2.37 -4.50 -22.70
N PRO A 28 1.19 -4.10 -23.22
CA PRO A 28 0.98 -2.71 -23.61
C PRO A 28 1.21 -1.79 -22.40
N PRO A 29 1.75 -0.57 -22.61
CA PRO A 29 1.89 0.40 -21.54
C PRO A 29 0.52 0.69 -20.92
N PRO A 30 0.46 1.09 -19.63
CA PRO A 30 -0.79 1.47 -18.99
C PRO A 30 -1.52 2.53 -19.82
N GLN A 31 -2.83 2.37 -19.98
CA GLN A 31 -3.68 3.36 -20.62
C GLN A 31 -4.06 4.43 -19.60
N PHE A 32 -3.69 5.67 -19.86
CA PHE A 32 -4.11 6.82 -19.05
C PHE A 32 -5.49 7.30 -19.50
N ALA A 33 -6.38 7.65 -18.57
CA ALA A 33 -7.70 8.18 -18.94
C ALA A 33 -7.62 9.62 -19.48
N HIS A 34 -6.54 10.36 -19.13
CA HIS A 34 -6.17 11.66 -19.70
C HIS A 34 -4.66 11.92 -19.57
N VAL A 35 -4.17 13.05 -20.09
CA VAL A 35 -2.76 13.46 -19.97
C VAL A 35 -2.45 13.84 -18.52
N GLN A 36 -1.33 13.38 -17.98
CA GLN A 36 -0.82 13.75 -16.65
C GLN A 36 -0.74 15.28 -16.52
N ASP A 37 -1.21 15.82 -15.41
CA ASP A 37 -1.08 17.26 -15.13
C ASP A 37 0.18 17.50 -14.31
N LEU A 38 1.24 18.00 -14.95
CA LEU A 38 2.53 18.27 -14.32
C LEU A 38 2.81 19.78 -14.21
N ASP A 39 1.86 20.63 -14.62
CA ASP A 39 2.02 22.08 -14.67
C ASP A 39 1.58 22.71 -13.34
N GLY A 40 2.42 22.58 -12.32
CA GLY A 40 2.12 23.06 -10.97
C GLY A 40 2.98 22.37 -9.92
N THR A 41 2.47 22.24 -8.70
CA THR A 41 3.13 21.54 -7.61
C THR A 41 2.13 20.70 -6.80
N PRO A 42 2.43 19.41 -6.54
CA PRO A 42 1.61 18.58 -5.67
C PRO A 42 1.52 19.11 -4.23
N ASP A 43 0.54 18.64 -3.47
CA ASP A 43 0.42 18.91 -2.03
C ASP A 43 -0.29 17.71 -1.38
N LEU A 44 0.44 16.90 -0.61
CA LEU A 44 -0.07 15.70 0.02
C LEU A 44 -0.44 15.97 1.48
N ILE A 45 -1.69 15.68 1.81
CA ILE A 45 -2.17 15.68 3.19
C ILE A 45 -2.48 14.26 3.65
N VAL A 46 -2.70 14.10 4.95
CA VAL A 46 -3.32 12.90 5.51
C VAL A 46 -4.77 13.20 5.83
N ASP A 47 -5.71 12.38 5.36
CA ASP A 47 -7.11 12.45 5.80
C ASP A 47 -7.27 11.90 7.24
N ALA A 48 -7.07 12.80 8.21
CA ALA A 48 -7.25 12.49 9.63
C ALA A 48 -8.69 12.07 9.96
N LYS A 49 -9.69 12.50 9.18
CA LYS A 49 -11.08 12.08 9.40
C LYS A 49 -11.27 10.61 9.01
N ARG A 50 -10.81 10.19 7.84
CA ARG A 50 -10.86 8.76 7.45
C ARG A 50 -10.07 7.88 8.41
N LEU A 51 -8.92 8.36 8.89
CA LEU A 51 -8.15 7.69 9.93
C LEU A 51 -8.95 7.55 11.23
N ALA A 52 -9.60 8.63 11.68
CA ALA A 52 -10.41 8.65 12.91
C ALA A 52 -11.61 7.72 12.83
N ASP A 53 -12.22 7.58 11.64
CA ASP A 53 -13.41 6.76 11.45
C ASP A 53 -13.10 5.27 11.17
N SER A 54 -11.83 4.91 10.90
CA SER A 54 -11.49 3.58 10.37
C SER A 54 -10.28 2.95 11.03
N TRP A 55 -10.26 2.93 12.36
CA TRP A 55 -9.34 2.10 13.15
C TRP A 55 -10.08 1.07 14.01
N VAL A 56 -9.43 -0.06 14.30
CA VAL A 56 -10.00 -1.14 15.10
C VAL A 56 -8.90 -1.96 15.79
N VAL A 57 -9.14 -2.31 17.05
CA VAL A 57 -8.32 -3.22 17.84
C VAL A 57 -9.01 -4.57 17.95
N TYR A 58 -8.32 -5.65 17.57
CA TYR A 58 -8.83 -7.02 17.69
C TYR A 58 -7.69 -8.05 17.71
N ASP A 59 -8.03 -9.31 18.00
CA ASP A 59 -7.08 -10.42 17.98
C ASP A 59 -7.12 -11.10 16.61
N GLN A 60 -5.97 -11.21 15.95
CA GLN A 60 -5.81 -11.77 14.61
C GLN A 60 -4.79 -12.91 14.63
N THR A 61 -5.07 -13.99 13.91
CA THR A 61 -4.07 -15.03 13.64
C THR A 61 -3.27 -14.71 12.38
N PHE A 62 -1.95 -14.59 12.50
CA PHE A 62 -1.02 -14.50 11.38
C PHE A 62 -0.47 -15.88 11.01
N LEU A 63 -0.75 -16.35 9.79
CA LEU A 63 -0.15 -17.58 9.27
C LEU A 63 1.31 -17.32 8.89
N ALA A 64 2.16 -18.34 8.99
CA ALA A 64 3.57 -18.26 8.61
C ALA A 64 3.81 -17.86 7.13
N THR A 65 2.78 -17.97 6.29
CA THR A 65 2.79 -17.59 4.87
C THR A 65 2.28 -16.18 4.59
N THR A 66 1.82 -15.44 5.61
CA THR A 66 1.38 -14.04 5.43
C THR A 66 2.57 -13.12 5.19
N CYS A 67 2.39 -12.09 4.37
CA CYS A 67 3.47 -11.13 4.08
C CYS A 67 3.93 -10.36 5.31
N SER A 68 3.04 -10.16 6.28
CA SER A 68 3.36 -9.65 7.61
C SER A 68 4.41 -10.47 8.34
N VAL A 69 4.39 -11.80 8.20
CA VAL A 69 5.41 -12.68 8.77
C VAL A 69 6.67 -12.73 7.91
N ILE A 70 6.52 -12.80 6.58
CA ILE A 70 7.64 -12.94 5.65
C ILE A 70 8.52 -11.67 5.60
N GLU A 71 7.90 -10.49 5.61
CA GLU A 71 8.58 -9.20 5.38
C GLU A 71 8.46 -8.23 6.54
N GLY A 72 7.32 -8.27 7.25
CA GLY A 72 7.04 -7.38 8.38
C GLY A 72 7.82 -7.74 9.64
N GLY A 73 8.39 -8.94 9.72
CA GLY A 73 9.10 -9.42 10.91
C GLY A 73 8.18 -9.76 12.08
N VAL A 74 6.87 -9.94 11.81
CA VAL A 74 5.89 -10.39 12.81
C VAL A 74 6.02 -11.90 12.99
N THR A 75 5.96 -12.40 14.22
CA THR A 75 5.91 -13.84 14.47
C THR A 75 4.60 -14.45 13.98
N ALA A 76 4.61 -15.72 13.57
CA ALA A 76 3.36 -16.42 13.26
C ALA A 76 2.62 -16.77 14.57
N GLY A 77 1.28 -16.68 14.54
CA GLY A 77 0.43 -16.97 15.70
C GLY A 77 -0.66 -15.94 15.92
N ASP A 78 -1.31 -16.03 17.08
CA ASP A 78 -2.35 -15.09 17.50
C ASP A 78 -1.70 -13.83 18.06
N HIS A 79 -2.09 -12.69 17.51
CA HIS A 79 -1.59 -11.39 17.91
C HIS A 79 -2.73 -10.41 18.16
N ARG A 80 -2.58 -9.57 19.18
CA ARG A 80 -3.44 -8.40 19.33
C ARG A 80 -2.94 -7.29 18.42
N VAL A 81 -3.80 -6.77 17.54
CA VAL A 81 -3.43 -5.75 16.55
C VAL A 81 -4.31 -4.51 16.62
N LEU A 82 -3.73 -3.36 16.31
CA LEU A 82 -4.44 -2.14 15.94
C LEU A 82 -4.35 -1.97 14.43
N ARG A 83 -5.45 -2.13 13.71
CA ARG A 83 -5.56 -1.89 12.27
C ARG A 83 -6.20 -0.56 11.96
N PHE A 84 -5.78 0.09 10.88
CA PHE A 84 -6.24 1.43 10.52
C PHE A 84 -6.16 1.70 9.02
N THR A 85 -7.08 2.51 8.51
CA THR A 85 -7.05 3.01 7.13
C THR A 85 -6.28 4.32 7.06
N VAL A 86 -5.42 4.46 6.07
CA VAL A 86 -4.72 5.71 5.75
C VAL A 86 -5.12 6.13 4.35
N SER A 87 -5.49 7.39 4.18
CA SER A 87 -5.75 8.01 2.89
C SER A 87 -4.90 9.27 2.80
N THR A 88 -4.18 9.43 1.69
CA THR A 88 -3.26 10.54 1.43
C THR A 88 -3.66 11.28 0.15
N PRO A 89 -4.58 12.25 0.26
CA PRO A 89 -5.02 13.07 -0.86
C PRO A 89 -3.92 13.97 -1.42
N ASN A 90 -3.91 14.14 -2.75
CA ASN A 90 -3.24 15.24 -3.42
C ASN A 90 -4.22 16.43 -3.59
N ILE A 91 -3.97 17.50 -2.84
CA ILE A 91 -4.73 18.76 -2.85
C ILE A 91 -4.01 19.90 -3.57
N GLY A 92 -2.89 19.60 -4.23
CA GLY A 92 -2.10 20.57 -4.99
C GLY A 92 -2.74 20.94 -6.32
N ASP A 93 -1.99 21.65 -7.16
CA ASP A 93 -2.39 22.05 -8.51
C ASP A 93 -1.66 21.26 -9.61
N ALA A 94 -0.92 20.22 -9.26
CA ALA A 94 -0.36 19.22 -10.19
C ALA A 94 -0.31 17.81 -9.57
N ASP A 95 -0.21 16.81 -10.42
CA ASP A 95 -0.10 15.40 -10.05
C ASP A 95 1.22 15.10 -9.35
N VAL A 96 1.18 14.21 -8.35
CA VAL A 96 2.40 13.48 -7.96
C VAL A 96 2.72 12.51 -9.09
N PHE A 97 3.84 12.72 -9.78
CA PHE A 97 4.30 11.81 -10.82
C PHE A 97 5.58 11.12 -10.42
N ILE A 98 5.54 9.79 -10.38
CA ILE A 98 6.71 8.93 -10.15
C ILE A 98 7.03 8.18 -11.44
N GLY A 99 6.05 7.46 -12.00
CA GLY A 99 6.21 6.70 -13.23
C GLY A 99 6.51 5.21 -12.99
N ASP A 100 7.24 4.59 -13.91
CA ASP A 100 7.49 3.13 -13.88
C ASP A 100 8.65 2.79 -12.94
N PRO A 101 8.43 2.00 -11.87
CA PRO A 101 9.50 1.61 -10.95
C PRO A 101 10.64 0.84 -11.62
N ASN A 102 10.39 0.13 -12.74
CA ASN A 102 11.46 -0.56 -13.46
C ASN A 102 12.49 0.43 -14.04
N VAL A 103 12.06 1.63 -14.42
CA VAL A 103 12.95 2.69 -14.93
C VAL A 103 13.85 3.21 -13.80
N HIS A 104 13.26 3.48 -12.64
CA HIS A 104 13.99 3.95 -11.45
C HIS A 104 15.02 2.93 -10.94
N VAL A 105 14.62 1.66 -10.87
CA VAL A 105 15.51 0.58 -10.44
C VAL A 105 16.66 0.38 -11.44
N ALA A 106 16.39 0.47 -12.75
CA ALA A 106 17.43 0.42 -13.77
C ALA A 106 18.38 1.63 -13.71
N ALA A 107 17.87 2.81 -13.33
CA ALA A 107 18.67 4.01 -13.13
C ALA A 107 19.47 4.00 -11.81
N GLY A 108 19.06 3.18 -10.84
CA GLY A 108 19.70 3.08 -9.53
C GLY A 108 19.54 4.34 -8.67
N ASP A 109 18.43 5.06 -8.82
CA ASP A 109 18.18 6.32 -8.11
C ASP A 109 17.79 6.15 -6.63
N GLY A 110 17.54 4.91 -6.20
CA GLY A 110 17.26 4.56 -4.81
C GLY A 110 15.84 4.88 -4.34
N LEU A 111 14.91 5.25 -5.23
CA LEU A 111 13.52 5.54 -4.89
C LEU A 111 12.71 4.30 -4.51
N PHE A 112 13.13 3.14 -5.02
CA PHE A 112 12.41 1.88 -4.84
C PHE A 112 13.26 0.80 -4.17
N GLU A 113 12.60 -0.01 -3.33
CA GLU A 113 13.13 -1.26 -2.81
C GLU A 113 12.25 -2.44 -3.23
N PHE A 114 12.86 -3.62 -3.40
CA PHE A 114 12.12 -4.80 -3.86
C PHE A 114 11.42 -5.50 -2.68
N ALA A 115 10.12 -5.72 -2.81
CA ALA A 115 9.33 -6.52 -1.88
C ALA A 115 9.09 -7.92 -2.45
N THR A 116 9.63 -8.91 -1.75
CA THR A 116 9.60 -10.33 -2.11
C THR A 116 8.23 -10.99 -2.06
N CYS A 117 7.34 -10.59 -1.16
CA CYS A 117 6.06 -11.26 -0.92
C CYS A 117 5.02 -10.89 -1.98
N HIS A 118 5.02 -9.64 -2.44
CA HIS A 118 4.13 -9.16 -3.49
C HIS A 118 4.82 -9.09 -4.87
N ASN A 119 6.12 -9.37 -4.92
CA ASN A 119 6.96 -9.37 -6.13
C ASN A 119 6.85 -8.05 -6.93
N HIS A 120 6.82 -6.92 -6.20
CA HIS A 120 6.77 -5.58 -6.77
C HIS A 120 7.70 -4.62 -6.03
N TYR A 121 7.89 -3.43 -6.59
CA TYR A 121 8.74 -2.41 -6.02
C TYR A 121 7.95 -1.50 -5.08
N HIS A 122 8.50 -1.28 -3.90
CA HIS A 122 8.00 -0.39 -2.87
C HIS A 122 8.70 0.96 -2.96
N PHE A 123 7.94 2.05 -3.04
CA PHE A 123 8.48 3.39 -2.92
C PHE A 123 8.97 3.63 -1.48
N ARG A 124 10.20 4.13 -1.35
CA ARG A 124 10.86 4.38 -0.06
C ARG A 124 10.39 5.72 0.51
N HIS A 125 10.26 5.79 1.83
CA HIS A 125 9.86 7.02 2.54
C HIS A 125 8.54 7.66 2.04
N TYR A 126 7.56 6.87 1.59
CA TYR A 126 6.26 7.43 1.23
C TYR A 126 5.45 7.86 2.45
N ALA A 127 5.36 7.02 3.49
CA ALA A 127 4.68 7.40 4.72
C ALA A 127 5.30 6.71 5.94
N THR A 128 5.30 7.41 7.06
CA THR A 128 5.70 6.90 8.37
C THR A 128 4.47 6.77 9.26
N TYR A 129 4.30 5.59 9.86
CA TYR A 129 3.22 5.33 10.80
C TYR A 129 3.78 5.15 12.21
N GLN A 130 3.28 5.97 13.14
CA GLN A 130 3.71 6.00 14.52
C GLN A 130 2.51 5.84 15.44
N LEU A 131 2.72 5.11 16.53
CA LEU A 131 1.83 5.11 17.68
C LEU A 131 2.60 5.72 18.85
N ILE A 132 2.02 6.73 19.49
CA ILE A 132 2.68 7.49 20.54
C ILE A 132 1.85 7.40 21.81
N SER A 133 2.45 6.95 22.90
CA SER A 133 1.81 6.89 24.22
C SER A 133 1.49 8.30 24.72
N ALA A 134 0.24 8.54 25.11
CA ALA A 134 -0.16 9.82 25.67
C ALA A 134 0.33 10.04 27.11
N SER A 135 0.76 8.98 27.82
CA SER A 135 1.24 9.11 29.20
C SER A 135 2.72 9.46 29.31
N ASP A 136 3.56 8.92 28.42
CA ASP A 136 5.02 9.04 28.52
C ASP A 136 5.72 9.36 27.19
N GLY A 137 4.98 9.47 26.08
CA GLY A 137 5.54 9.78 24.77
C GLY A 137 6.34 8.64 24.12
N HIS A 138 6.29 7.42 24.66
CA HIS A 138 6.93 6.28 24.01
C HIS A 138 6.38 6.07 22.59
N LEU A 139 7.26 5.75 21.65
CA LEU A 139 6.96 5.70 20.22
C LEU A 139 7.19 4.30 19.67
N TRP A 140 6.15 3.74 19.06
CA TRP A 140 6.19 2.53 18.25
C TRP A 140 6.05 2.87 16.77
N ARG A 141 6.65 2.06 15.90
CA ARG A 141 6.51 2.21 14.44
C ARG A 141 5.79 1.00 13.87
N SER A 142 4.99 1.21 12.83
CA SER A 142 4.38 0.09 12.10
C SER A 142 5.44 -0.70 11.35
N ALA A 143 5.21 -2.00 11.16
CA ALA A 143 6.06 -2.88 10.36
C ALA A 143 5.98 -2.61 8.84
N LYS A 144 5.14 -1.67 8.38
CA LYS A 144 4.99 -1.35 6.96
C LYS A 144 6.27 -0.75 6.38
N ARG A 145 6.87 -1.44 5.41
CA ARG A 145 8.16 -1.04 4.79
C ARG A 145 8.01 -0.35 3.44
N GLY A 146 6.85 -0.41 2.81
CA GLY A 146 6.71 0.18 1.50
C GLY A 146 5.32 0.24 0.93
N PHE A 147 5.23 0.98 -0.16
CA PHE A 147 3.99 1.48 -0.72
C PHE A 147 4.08 1.55 -2.23
N CYS A 148 2.96 1.25 -2.88
CA CYS A 148 2.67 1.70 -4.23
C CYS A 148 1.64 2.84 -4.21
N MET A 149 1.89 3.86 -5.03
CA MET A 149 1.05 5.06 -5.12
C MET A 149 0.21 5.02 -6.40
N ILE A 150 -1.12 4.99 -6.22
CA ILE A 150 -2.12 4.97 -7.29
C ILE A 150 -3.37 5.76 -6.87
N ASP A 151 -4.19 6.12 -7.85
CA ASP A 151 -5.50 6.76 -7.68
C ASP A 151 -6.52 5.75 -7.12
N VAL A 152 -6.80 5.81 -5.82
CA VAL A 152 -7.72 4.88 -5.16
C VAL A 152 -9.08 5.52 -4.90
N THR A 153 -9.06 6.63 -4.16
CA THR A 153 -10.27 7.29 -3.66
C THR A 153 -10.36 8.69 -4.26
N PRO A 154 -11.45 9.03 -4.97
CA PRO A 154 -11.72 10.42 -5.34
C PRO A 154 -11.79 11.29 -4.09
N TRP A 155 -11.05 12.39 -4.08
CA TRP A 155 -11.00 13.37 -3.00
C TRP A 155 -11.78 14.63 -3.37
N GLN A 156 -12.32 15.34 -2.37
CA GLN A 156 -13.22 16.48 -2.56
C GLN A 156 -12.55 17.58 -3.41
N SER A 157 -12.86 17.61 -4.71
CA SER A 157 -12.53 18.72 -5.60
C SER A 157 -13.81 19.45 -5.99
N ASP A 158 -13.78 20.77 -5.90
CA ASP A 158 -14.87 21.70 -6.23
C ASP A 158 -15.19 21.78 -7.73
N GLY A 159 -14.42 21.06 -8.57
CA GLY A 159 -14.65 20.89 -10.01
C GLY A 159 -15.09 19.49 -10.45
N GLY A 160 -15.21 18.54 -9.52
CA GLY A 160 -15.34 17.12 -9.83
C GLY A 160 -13.98 16.48 -10.14
N VAL A 161 -13.83 15.22 -9.76
CA VAL A 161 -12.57 14.47 -9.95
C VAL A 161 -12.50 13.99 -11.40
N GLY A 162 -11.39 14.28 -12.09
CA GLY A 162 -11.10 13.75 -13.42
C GLY A 162 -11.10 12.21 -13.41
N SER A 163 -11.08 11.57 -14.59
CA SER A 163 -10.86 10.10 -14.60
C SER A 163 -9.42 9.81 -14.18
N TRP A 164 -9.19 8.79 -13.38
CA TRP A 164 -7.87 8.37 -12.91
C TRP A 164 -6.76 8.31 -13.98
N VAL A 165 -5.50 8.51 -13.55
CA VAL A 165 -4.29 8.44 -14.38
C VAL A 165 -3.33 7.35 -13.89
N TYR A 166 -3.27 7.13 -12.57
CA TYR A 166 -2.30 6.23 -11.94
C TYR A 166 -3.02 5.00 -11.37
N HIS A 167 -2.90 3.84 -12.01
CA HIS A 167 -3.59 2.61 -11.57
C HIS A 167 -2.72 1.36 -11.58
N SER A 168 -1.42 1.52 -11.85
CA SER A 168 -0.53 0.37 -11.88
C SER A 168 0.75 0.64 -11.11
N CYS A 169 1.00 -0.23 -10.14
CA CYS A 169 2.23 -0.23 -9.37
C CYS A 169 3.43 -0.66 -10.21
N GLY A 170 3.21 -1.47 -11.25
CA GLY A 170 4.27 -2.19 -11.94
C GLY A 170 4.82 -3.34 -11.11
N ARG A 171 5.52 -4.26 -11.76
CA ARG A 171 6.21 -5.40 -11.14
C ARG A 171 7.54 -5.63 -11.85
N VAL A 172 8.35 -6.57 -11.37
CA VAL A 172 9.61 -6.91 -12.03
C VAL A 172 9.35 -7.31 -13.49
N GLY A 173 9.82 -6.47 -14.42
CA GLY A 173 9.65 -6.66 -15.86
C GLY A 173 8.25 -6.34 -16.40
N ILE A 174 7.34 -5.82 -15.58
CA ILE A 174 6.01 -5.35 -15.97
C ILE A 174 5.93 -3.84 -15.72
N PRO A 175 5.74 -3.01 -16.75
CA PRO A 175 5.67 -1.56 -16.58
C PRO A 175 4.57 -1.12 -15.61
N GLY A 176 4.89 -0.15 -14.76
CA GLY A 176 3.91 0.57 -13.93
C GLY A 176 3.68 2.00 -14.40
N ASN A 177 2.84 2.72 -13.65
CA ASN A 177 2.74 4.18 -13.68
C ASN A 177 2.23 4.65 -12.32
N GLN A 178 3.16 4.85 -11.39
CA GLN A 178 2.82 5.31 -10.03
C GLN A 178 2.72 6.83 -9.95
N GLY A 179 1.81 7.30 -9.12
CA GLY A 179 1.49 8.70 -8.93
C GLY A 179 0.15 8.89 -8.22
N ILE A 180 -0.22 10.14 -7.98
CA ILE A 180 -1.51 10.52 -7.40
C ILE A 180 -2.01 11.77 -8.11
N SER A 181 -3.13 11.64 -8.80
CA SER A 181 -3.74 12.74 -9.53
C SER A 181 -4.28 13.81 -8.60
N VAL A 182 -4.32 15.05 -9.07
CA VAL A 182 -5.03 16.13 -8.36
C VAL A 182 -6.47 15.72 -8.08
N GLY A 183 -6.89 15.84 -6.82
CA GLY A 183 -8.23 15.43 -6.39
C GLY A 183 -8.43 13.92 -6.27
N TYR A 184 -7.35 13.12 -6.28
CA TYR A 184 -7.36 11.73 -5.84
C TYR A 184 -6.57 11.57 -4.54
N ALA A 185 -6.84 10.46 -3.86
CA ALA A 185 -6.07 9.98 -2.74
C ALA A 185 -5.63 8.55 -2.97
N ASP A 186 -4.38 8.27 -2.63
CA ASP A 186 -3.92 6.91 -2.44
C ASP A 186 -4.40 6.41 -1.08
N THR A 187 -5.21 5.35 -1.09
CA THR A 187 -5.87 4.85 0.13
C THR A 187 -5.48 3.40 0.40
N TYR A 188 -4.92 3.19 1.59
CA TYR A 188 -4.62 1.89 2.15
C TYR A 188 -5.63 1.53 3.23
N PHE A 189 -6.56 0.64 2.91
CA PHE A 189 -7.60 0.17 3.82
C PHE A 189 -7.03 -0.75 4.92
N LYS A 190 -7.64 -0.71 6.10
CA LYS A 190 -7.19 -1.39 7.33
C LYS A 190 -6.93 -2.90 7.22
N PHE A 191 -7.51 -3.58 6.24
CA PHE A 191 -7.36 -5.04 6.05
C PHE A 191 -6.21 -5.43 5.11
N LEU A 192 -5.52 -4.45 4.51
CA LEU A 192 -4.30 -4.71 3.74
C LEU A 192 -3.18 -5.22 4.64
N GLY A 193 -2.32 -6.08 4.09
CA GLY A 193 -1.08 -6.48 4.73
C GLY A 193 -0.24 -5.26 5.12
N GLY A 194 0.35 -5.29 6.31
CA GLY A 194 1.15 -4.19 6.86
C GLY A 194 0.37 -2.97 7.38
N GLN A 195 -0.97 -2.89 7.24
CA GLN A 195 -1.78 -1.80 7.81
C GLN A 195 -2.13 -2.00 9.30
N TYR A 196 -1.13 -2.16 10.16
CA TYR A 196 -1.34 -2.37 11.60
C TYR A 196 -0.16 -1.96 12.49
N PHE A 197 -0.42 -1.96 13.81
CA PHE A 197 0.56 -2.14 14.88
C PHE A 197 0.31 -3.47 15.58
N VAL A 198 1.39 -4.21 15.92
CA VAL A 198 1.32 -5.41 16.77
C VAL A 198 1.43 -4.95 18.22
N LEU A 199 0.45 -5.29 19.05
CA LEU A 199 0.33 -4.73 20.41
C LEU A 199 1.00 -5.59 21.48
N ASP A 200 1.35 -6.84 21.18
CA ASP A 200 1.93 -7.78 22.15
C ASP A 200 3.46 -7.96 22.03
N GLY A 201 4.09 -7.26 21.10
CA GLY A 201 5.54 -7.36 20.84
C GLY A 201 5.96 -8.52 19.93
N GLY A 202 5.01 -9.16 19.25
CA GLY A 202 5.29 -10.16 18.21
C GLY A 202 6.10 -9.65 17.01
N ASP A 203 6.32 -8.34 16.91
CA ASP A 203 7.18 -7.68 15.92
C ASP A 203 8.58 -7.30 16.47
N GLY A 204 8.90 -7.72 17.70
CA GLY A 204 10.16 -7.42 18.37
C GLY A 204 10.23 -6.05 19.05
N GLN A 205 9.15 -5.26 19.02
CA GLN A 205 9.03 -4.04 19.82
C GLN A 205 8.52 -4.34 21.23
N ALA A 206 8.59 -3.36 22.14
CA ALA A 206 7.96 -3.47 23.44
C ALA A 206 6.44 -3.62 23.30
N SER A 207 5.80 -4.43 24.14
CA SER A 207 4.34 -4.57 24.15
C SER A 207 3.67 -3.21 24.40
N ILE A 208 2.56 -2.96 23.71
CA ILE A 208 1.73 -1.76 23.83
C ILE A 208 0.59 -2.06 24.82
N PRO A 209 0.63 -1.53 26.06
CA PRO A 209 -0.41 -1.79 27.04
C PRO A 209 -1.72 -1.04 26.71
N PRO A 210 -2.84 -1.38 27.37
CA PRO A 210 -4.07 -0.59 27.28
C PRO A 210 -3.84 0.85 27.75
N GLY A 211 -4.46 1.83 27.07
CA GLY A 211 -4.22 3.24 27.36
C GLY A 211 -4.68 4.19 26.26
N GLN A 212 -4.30 5.46 26.43
CA GLN A 212 -4.52 6.54 25.45
C GLN A 212 -3.29 6.69 24.56
N TYR A 213 -3.50 6.76 23.25
CA TYR A 213 -2.43 6.84 22.27
C TYR A 213 -2.79 7.79 21.14
N LEU A 214 -1.77 8.40 20.54
CA LEU A 214 -1.89 9.13 19.29
C LEU A 214 -1.45 8.20 18.15
N ILE A 215 -2.34 7.92 17.20
CA ILE A 215 -1.89 7.46 15.88
C ILE A 215 -1.41 8.71 15.13
N ARG A 216 -0.14 8.73 14.73
CA ARG A 216 0.45 9.77 13.90
C ARG A 216 0.88 9.16 12.58
N ILE A 217 0.38 9.74 11.50
CA ILE A 217 0.77 9.41 10.13
C ILE A 217 1.46 10.63 9.54
N THR A 218 2.61 10.42 8.92
CA THR A 218 3.31 11.46 8.17
C THR A 218 3.47 10.96 6.73
N VAL A 219 2.85 11.63 5.76
CA VAL A 219 3.07 11.40 4.32
C VAL A 219 4.31 12.17 3.86
N ASN A 220 5.08 11.64 2.92
CA ASN A 220 6.37 12.15 2.47
C ASN A 220 7.24 12.73 3.61
N PRO A 221 7.52 11.92 4.66
CA PRO A 221 8.20 12.39 5.86
C PRO A 221 9.57 12.99 5.57
N PRO A 222 9.96 14.04 6.31
CA PRO A 222 11.31 14.60 6.22
C PRO A 222 12.33 13.55 6.67
N PHE A 223 13.47 13.48 5.97
CA PHE A 223 14.60 12.63 6.36
C PHE A 223 15.94 13.36 6.20
N THR A 224 16.94 12.88 6.92
CA THR A 224 18.34 13.27 6.68
C THR A 224 18.97 12.21 5.80
N ALA A 225 19.33 12.56 4.56
CA ALA A 225 19.95 11.63 3.63
C ALA A 225 21.27 11.07 4.21
N ALA A 226 21.40 9.75 4.20
CA ALA A 226 22.68 9.11 4.48
C ALA A 226 23.70 9.41 3.36
N ALA A 227 24.99 9.13 3.62
CA ALA A 227 26.02 9.30 2.61
C ALA A 227 25.72 8.46 1.36
N GLY A 228 25.50 9.12 0.23
CA GLY A 228 25.15 8.47 -1.04
C GLY A 228 23.66 8.18 -1.23
N GLU A 229 22.80 8.53 -0.27
CA GLU A 229 21.35 8.49 -0.45
C GLU A 229 20.87 9.75 -1.20
N ALA A 230 19.89 9.58 -2.09
CA ALA A 230 19.31 10.70 -2.82
C ALA A 230 18.56 11.65 -1.88
N CYS A 231 18.66 12.96 -2.16
CA CYS A 231 17.91 14.03 -1.50
C CYS A 231 17.25 14.89 -2.60
N PRO A 232 16.15 14.40 -3.22
CA PRO A 232 15.61 15.03 -4.42
C PRO A 232 15.07 16.43 -4.16
N HIS A 233 14.42 16.63 -3.00
CA HIS A 233 13.82 17.89 -2.61
C HIS A 233 14.27 18.25 -1.19
N VAL A 234 14.50 19.54 -0.94
CA VAL A 234 14.93 20.05 0.37
C VAL A 234 13.94 21.09 0.84
N ASP A 235 13.42 20.91 2.05
CA ASP A 235 12.50 21.86 2.66
C ASP A 235 13.25 23.12 3.19
N PRO A 236 12.54 24.19 3.60
CA PRO A 236 13.17 25.38 4.20
C PRO A 236 13.95 25.12 5.50
N HIS A 237 13.74 23.96 6.14
CA HIS A 237 14.41 23.54 7.37
C HIS A 237 15.67 22.69 7.11
N GLY A 238 15.96 22.35 5.85
CA GLY A 238 17.11 21.56 5.43
C GLY A 238 16.91 20.05 5.47
N PHE A 239 15.68 19.56 5.62
CA PHE A 239 15.35 18.14 5.51
C PHE A 239 15.09 17.74 4.06
N CYS A 240 15.45 16.50 3.73
CA CYS A 240 15.15 15.90 2.44
C CYS A 240 13.73 15.36 2.40
N HIS A 241 13.10 15.45 1.23
CA HIS A 241 11.82 14.83 0.89
C HIS A 241 11.96 14.06 -0.42
N GLN A 242 11.26 12.94 -0.54
CA GLN A 242 11.29 12.13 -1.77
C GLN A 242 10.44 12.74 -2.86
N LEU A 243 9.34 13.40 -2.48
CA LEU A 243 8.39 14.03 -3.40
C LEU A 243 8.45 15.55 -3.26
N LEU A 244 8.31 16.23 -4.40
CA LEU A 244 8.12 17.67 -4.44
C LEU A 244 6.71 18.00 -3.97
N GLU A 245 6.58 18.95 -3.05
CA GLU A 245 5.28 19.47 -2.63
C GLU A 245 5.33 20.99 -2.46
N SER A 246 4.19 21.64 -2.59
CA SER A 246 4.02 23.08 -2.39
C SER A 246 4.04 23.45 -0.91
N ASN A 247 3.71 22.50 -0.04
CA ASN A 247 3.66 22.64 1.40
C ASN A 247 4.07 21.32 2.05
N TYR A 248 4.99 21.36 3.02
CA TYR A 248 5.39 20.19 3.80
C TYR A 248 4.83 20.22 5.24
N ASP A 249 4.23 21.35 5.65
CA ASP A 249 3.76 21.57 7.03
C ASP A 249 2.41 20.89 7.32
N ASN A 250 1.71 20.42 6.30
CA ASN A 250 0.40 19.75 6.33
C ASN A 250 0.48 18.23 6.11
N ASN A 251 1.69 17.67 6.03
CA ASN A 251 1.94 16.25 5.79
C ASN A 251 1.61 15.33 6.97
N VAL A 252 1.12 15.87 8.09
CA VAL A 252 0.88 15.12 9.33
C VAL A 252 -0.61 15.03 9.64
N GLY A 253 -1.11 13.81 9.83
CA GLY A 253 -2.44 13.52 10.36
C GLY A 253 -2.36 12.76 11.67
N GLU A 254 -3.15 13.19 12.66
CA GLU A 254 -3.13 12.61 14.01
C GLU A 254 -4.53 12.31 14.54
N VAL A 255 -4.66 11.20 15.26
CA VAL A 255 -5.92 10.79 15.91
C VAL A 255 -5.62 10.24 17.30
N LEU A 256 -6.28 10.80 18.32
CA LEU A 256 -6.27 10.25 19.66
C LEU A 256 -7.20 9.03 19.73
N ILE A 257 -6.68 7.91 20.20
CA ILE A 257 -7.40 6.64 20.33
C ILE A 257 -7.26 6.07 21.74
N THR A 258 -8.14 5.14 22.07
CA THR A 258 -8.02 4.30 23.26
C THR A 258 -7.79 2.85 22.84
N ILE A 259 -6.72 2.24 23.34
CA ILE A 259 -6.49 0.79 23.23
C ILE A 259 -7.08 0.15 24.50
N PRO A 260 -8.08 -0.74 24.38
CA PRO A 260 -8.75 -1.33 25.53
C PRO A 260 -7.98 -2.53 26.10
N ASP A 261 -8.24 -2.86 27.36
CA ASP A 261 -7.74 -4.11 27.99
C ASP A 261 -8.35 -5.36 27.34
N ARG A 262 -9.60 -5.25 26.89
CA ARG A 262 -10.35 -6.33 26.24
C ARG A 262 -11.08 -5.83 25.02
N THR A 263 -11.13 -6.65 23.99
CA THR A 263 -11.89 -6.41 22.77
C THR A 263 -13.19 -7.21 22.80
N GLY A 264 -14.23 -6.70 22.13
CA GLY A 264 -15.45 -7.46 21.87
C GLY A 264 -15.28 -8.40 20.67
N LYS A 265 -16.31 -9.21 20.38
CA LYS A 265 -16.31 -10.15 19.23
C LYS A 265 -16.10 -9.50 17.86
N THR A 266 -16.30 -8.18 17.76
CA THR A 266 -16.19 -7.38 16.53
C THR A 266 -15.00 -6.42 16.56
N GLY A 267 -14.14 -6.53 17.58
CA GLY A 267 -13.08 -5.57 17.86
C GLY A 267 -13.58 -4.33 18.61
N PHE A 268 -12.67 -3.40 18.87
CA PHE A 268 -12.94 -2.13 19.53
C PHE A 268 -12.44 -0.96 18.66
N GLY A 269 -13.27 0.06 18.50
CA GLY A 269 -12.96 1.24 17.69
C GLY A 269 -14.06 1.52 16.65
N PRO A 270 -14.00 2.69 15.99
CA PRO A 270 -15.00 3.11 14.99
C PRO A 270 -14.99 2.25 13.73
N GLY A 271 -13.86 1.59 13.44
CA GLY A 271 -13.74 0.61 12.36
C GLY A 271 -14.19 -0.81 12.74
N ALA A 272 -14.76 -1.03 13.93
CA ALA A 272 -15.24 -2.35 14.38
C ALA A 272 -16.35 -2.90 13.49
N GLY A 273 -16.38 -4.23 13.34
CA GLY A 273 -17.31 -4.90 12.45
C GLY A 273 -16.97 -6.39 12.32
N THR A 274 -17.17 -6.95 11.13
CA THR A 274 -16.74 -8.33 10.84
C THR A 274 -15.20 -8.40 10.89
N ILE A 275 -14.69 -9.17 11.84
CA ILE A 275 -13.26 -9.47 11.94
C ILE A 275 -12.89 -10.48 10.86
N THR A 276 -11.74 -10.25 10.21
CA THR A 276 -11.13 -11.20 9.29
C THR A 276 -9.70 -11.51 9.73
N ASN A 277 -9.32 -12.78 9.61
CA ASN A 277 -7.93 -13.21 9.74
C ASN A 277 -7.19 -13.13 8.41
N ASP A 278 -7.91 -13.01 7.29
CA ASP A 278 -7.32 -12.88 5.98
C ASP A 278 -6.68 -11.51 5.83
N GLU A 279 -5.38 -11.50 5.57
CA GLU A 279 -4.71 -10.29 5.07
C GLU A 279 -4.95 -10.19 3.57
N LEU A 280 -5.54 -9.07 3.16
CA LEU A 280 -5.64 -8.77 1.74
C LEU A 280 -4.25 -8.40 1.25
N ILE A 281 -3.80 -9.15 0.23
CA ILE A 281 -2.64 -8.79 -0.56
C ILE A 281 -3.02 -7.55 -1.35
N ASP A 282 -2.13 -6.57 -1.38
CA ASP A 282 -2.29 -5.40 -2.24
C ASP A 282 -2.05 -5.82 -3.69
N ASP A 283 -3.15 -6.13 -4.39
CA ASP A 283 -3.18 -6.53 -5.79
C ASP A 283 -3.48 -5.35 -6.73
N GLU A 284 -3.31 -4.11 -6.24
CA GLU A 284 -3.58 -2.86 -6.96
C GLU A 284 -5.08 -2.59 -7.17
N ASN A 285 -5.94 -3.57 -6.88
CA ASN A 285 -7.39 -3.41 -6.85
C ASN A 285 -7.83 -3.10 -5.41
N ARG A 286 -7.77 -1.82 -5.08
CA ARG A 286 -8.16 -1.29 -3.76
C ARG A 286 -9.54 -0.63 -3.86
N PRO A 287 -10.65 -1.36 -4.01
CA PRO A 287 -11.96 -0.73 -4.12
C PRO A 287 -12.26 -0.01 -2.80
N ASP A 288 -12.57 1.28 -2.87
CA ASP A 288 -13.03 2.05 -1.72
C ASP A 288 -14.39 1.53 -1.27
N LYS A 289 -14.36 0.57 -0.36
CA LYS A 289 -15.54 0.11 0.36
C LYS A 289 -15.71 1.09 1.52
N THR A 290 -16.58 2.07 1.28
CA THR A 290 -17.05 3.06 2.28
C THR A 290 -17.36 2.39 3.62
#